data_AF-A0A7C1JWQ1-F1
#
_entry.id   AF-A0A7C1JWQ1-F1
#
_cell.length_a   1.000
_cell.length_b   1.000
_cell.length_c   1.000
_cell.angle_alpha   90.00
_cell.angle_beta   90.00
_cell.angle_gamma   90.00
#
_symmetry.space_group_name_H-M   'P 1'
#
loop_
_entity.id
_entity.type
_entity.pdbx_description
1 polymer ?
#
loop_
_entity_poly.entity_id
_entity_poly.type
_entity_poly.pdbx_seq_one_letter_code
_entity_poly.pdbx_strand_id
1 'polypeptide(L)' 'MEVRQRGSHKQYRHPDGRSTTVPFHKGRDISPILLQQIAKDIGLTVEELLKHR' A
#
# COMPACT_ATOMS: atom_id res chain seq x y z
N MET A 1 -9.89 2.77 4.18
CA MET A 1 -9.74 3.29 5.56
C MET A 1 -8.55 2.61 6.23
N GLU A 2 -7.80 3.35 7.05
CA GLU A 2 -6.76 2.77 7.91
C GLU A 2 -7.42 1.89 8.98
N VAL A 3 -6.93 0.66 9.16
CA VAL A 3 -7.51 -0.33 10.09
C VAL A 3 -6.68 -0.46 11.35
N ARG A 4 -5.35 -0.62 11.19
CA ARG A 4 -4.42 -0.74 12.30
C ARG A 4 -3.00 -0.34 11.89
N GLN A 5 -2.22 0.09 12.87
CA GLN A 5 -0.78 0.23 12.75
C GLN A 5 -0.09 -0.68 13.79
N ARG A 6 0.95 -1.40 13.38
CA ARG A 6 1.85 -2.13 14.28
C ARG A 6 3.29 -1.87 13.88
N GLY A 7 4.02 -1.19 14.76
CA GLY A 7 5.37 -0.73 14.48
C GLY A 7 5.42 0.14 13.22
N SER A 8 6.33 -0.20 12.31
CA SER A 8 6.58 0.49 11.05
C SER A 8 5.67 0.05 9.90
N HIS A 9 4.47 -0.51 10.18
CA HIS A 9 3.55 -0.96 9.13
C HIS A 9 2.12 -0.53 9.43
N LYS A 10 1.44 -0.03 8.40
CA LYS A 10 0.02 0.33 8.42
C LYS A 10 -0.80 -0.61 7.54
N GLN A 11 -2.00 -0.93 7.97
CA GLN A 11 -2.95 -1.74 7.21
C GLN A 11 -4.15 -0.91 6.78
N TYR A 12 -4.54 -1.08 5.53
CA TYR A 12 -5.67 -0.39 4.92
C TYR A 12 -6.67 -1.40 4.39
N ARG A 13 -7.95 -1.09 4.53
CA ARG A 13 -9.06 -1.86 3.97
C ARG A 13 -10.04 -0.93 3.27
N HIS A 14 -10.45 -1.32 2.08
CA HIS A 14 -11.48 -0.64 1.31
C HIS A 14 -12.84 -1.32 1.57
N PRO A 15 -13.96 -0.57 1.59
CA PRO A 15 -15.29 -1.15 1.81
C PRO A 15 -15.70 -2.26 0.85
N ASP A 16 -15.16 -2.25 -0.38
CA ASP A 16 -15.39 -3.32 -1.38
C ASP A 16 -14.62 -4.62 -1.11
N GLY A 17 -13.84 -4.69 -0.01
CA GLY A 17 -13.13 -5.88 0.41
C GLY A 17 -11.62 -5.89 0.12
N ARG A 18 -11.11 -4.98 -0.73
CA ARG A 18 -9.65 -4.87 -0.97
C ARG A 18 -8.89 -4.47 0.30
N SER A 19 -7.65 -4.92 0.43
CA SER A 19 -6.81 -4.57 1.58
C SER A 19 -5.33 -4.67 1.24
N THR A 20 -4.50 -3.83 1.85
CA THR A 20 -3.05 -3.91 1.70
C THR A 20 -2.32 -3.48 2.99
N THR A 21 -1.04 -3.81 3.10
CA THR A 21 -0.15 -3.40 4.18
C THR A 21 1.01 -2.58 3.62
N VAL A 22 1.22 -1.38 4.15
CA VAL A 22 2.21 -0.42 3.67
C VAL A 22 3.25 -0.17 4.76
N PRO A 23 4.57 -0.28 4.47
CA PRO A 23 5.60 0.20 5.38
C PRO A 23 5.45 1.69 5.63
N PHE A 24 5.51 2.07 6.90
CA PHE A 24 5.34 3.42 7.39
C PHE A 24 6.47 3.75 8.37
N HIS A 25 7.64 4.04 7.80
CA HIS A 25 8.82 4.48 8.53
C HIS A 25 9.63 5.47 7.69
N LYS A 26 10.47 6.27 8.35
CA LYS A 26 11.38 7.18 7.67
C LYS A 26 12.61 6.42 7.14
N GLY A 27 13.29 7.01 6.15
CA GLY A 27 14.64 6.61 5.74
C GLY A 27 14.74 5.48 4.72
N ARG A 28 13.63 5.04 4.11
CA ARG A 28 13.68 4.07 3.01
C ARG A 28 12.49 4.25 2.07
N ASP A 29 12.75 4.15 0.78
CA ASP A 29 11.71 4.07 -0.23
C ASP A 29 11.12 2.65 -0.32
N ILE A 30 9.91 2.58 -0.86
CA ILE A 30 9.25 1.31 -1.18
C ILE A 30 9.98 0.67 -2.36
N SER A 31 10.36 -0.61 -2.23
CA SER A 31 11.00 -1.31 -3.34
C SER A 31 10.03 -1.45 -4.52
N PRO A 32 10.51 -1.49 -5.77
CA PRO A 32 9.64 -1.65 -6.94
C PRO A 32 8.75 -2.90 -6.87
N ILE A 33 9.26 -3.99 -6.30
CA ILE A 33 8.51 -5.24 -6.10
C ILE A 33 7.37 -5.04 -5.10
N LEU A 34 7.63 -4.35 -3.98
CA LEU A 34 6.60 -4.08 -2.99
C LEU A 34 5.55 -3.10 -3.52
N LEU A 35 5.95 -2.10 -4.31
CA LEU A 35 5.02 -1.20 -4.97
C LEU A 35 4.07 -1.96 -5.92
N GLN A 36 4.59 -2.90 -6.71
CA GLN A 36 3.79 -3.78 -7.55
C GLN A 36 2.81 -4.63 -6.73
N GLN A 37 3.26 -5.18 -5.60
CA GLN A 37 2.39 -5.97 -4.73
C GLN A 37 1.26 -5.12 -4.14
N ILE A 38 1.58 -3.90 -3.65
CA ILE A 38 0.58 -2.98 -3.11
C ILE A 38 -0.45 -2.62 -4.18
N ALA A 39 -0.01 -2.29 -5.40
CA ALA A 39 -0.90 -1.98 -6.52
C ALA A 39 -1.84 -3.17 -6.82
N LYS A 40 -1.28 -4.39 -6.89
CA LYS A 40 -2.05 -5.62 -7.10
C LYS A 40 -3.08 -5.88 -6.01
N ASP A 41 -2.69 -5.72 -4.74
CA ASP A 41 -3.58 -5.92 -3.57
C ASP A 41 -4.81 -5.01 -3.62
N ILE A 42 -4.63 -3.80 -4.15
CA ILE A 42 -5.71 -2.82 -4.31
C ILE A 42 -6.30 -2.80 -5.73
N GLY A 43 -5.98 -3.79 -6.57
CA GLY A 43 -6.58 -3.94 -7.90
C GLY A 43 -6.27 -2.81 -8.88
N LEU A 44 -5.08 -2.22 -8.78
CA LEU A 44 -4.57 -1.20 -9.71
C LEU A 44 -3.31 -1.70 -10.42
N THR A 45 -2.99 -1.10 -11.57
CA THR A 45 -1.64 -1.16 -12.13
C THR A 45 -0.69 -0.23 -11.38
N VAL A 46 0.62 -0.43 -11.54
CA VAL A 46 1.61 0.49 -10.97
C VAL A 46 1.47 1.89 -11.60
N GLU A 47 1.19 1.98 -12.90
CA GLU A 47 0.99 3.28 -13.54
C GLU A 47 -0.23 4.01 -12.96
N GLU A 48 -1.35 3.31 -12.74
CA GLU A 48 -2.54 3.89 -12.12
C GLU A 48 -2.26 4.38 -10.71
N LEU A 49 -1.53 3.59 -9.91
CA LEU A 49 -1.14 3.99 -8.56
C LEU A 49 -0.24 5.24 -8.58
N LEU A 50 0.72 5.32 -9.51
CA LEU A 50 1.66 6.44 -9.60
C LEU A 50 1.03 7.74 -10.10
N LYS A 51 -0.15 7.70 -10.76
CA LYS A 51 -0.92 8.91 -11.12
C LYS A 51 -1.41 9.69 -9.89
N HIS A 52 -1.46 9.04 -8.72
CA HIS A 52 -1.93 9.64 -7.46
C HIS A 52 -0.79 10.08 -6.54
N ARG A 53 0.43 10.25 -7.08
CA ARG A 53 1.57 10.81 -6.35
C ARG A 53 1.33 12.26 -5.94
#